data_AF-A0A528KT88-F1
#
_entry.id   AF-A0A528KT88-F1
#
_cell.length_a   1.000
_cell.length_b   1.000
_cell.length_c   1.000
_cell.angle_alpha   90.00
_cell.angle_beta   90.00
_cell.angle_gamma   90.00
#
_symmetry.space_group_name_H-M   'P 1'
#
loop_
_entity.id
_entity.type
_entity.pdbx_description
1 polymer ?
#
loop_
_entity_poly.entity_id
_entity_poly.type
_entity_poly.pdbx_seq_one_letter_code
_entity_poly.pdbx_strand_id
1 'polypeptide(L)'
;MSEFAHIFLVSFIGGLSAAIVSHLFSIISEKLSRNRRIFDDLYVEVEGIISKCVELSYAVWGARGGDKPVEELDLICQIYDISTIISFLQTKGAKTDLRVGPAYANFRRSISGGDFDVKGRAPDPTKMIEIRSYAIAFRVALRDAQYEANRLF
;
A
#
# COMPACT_ATOMS: atom_id res chain seq x y z
N MET A 1 11.30 17.03 -23.26
CA MET A 1 10.97 17.94 -22.14
C MET A 1 9.64 17.61 -21.45
N SER A 2 8.73 16.81 -22.02
CA SER A 2 7.45 16.44 -21.39
C SER A 2 7.54 15.38 -20.30
N GLU A 3 8.46 14.40 -20.41
CA GLU A 3 8.58 13.31 -19.43
C GLU A 3 9.06 13.78 -18.05
N PHE A 4 10.02 14.72 -18.00
CA PHE A 4 10.50 15.29 -16.74
C PHE A 4 9.40 16.07 -16.00
N ALA A 5 8.50 16.75 -16.72
CA ALA A 5 7.38 17.45 -16.10
C ALA A 5 6.36 16.47 -15.51
N HIS A 6 6.12 15.33 -16.15
CA HIS A 6 5.26 14.27 -15.61
C HIS A 6 5.90 13.53 -14.42
N ILE A 7 7.18 13.21 -14.47
CA ILE A 7 7.90 12.60 -13.34
C ILE A 7 7.94 13.56 -12.15
N PHE A 8 8.14 14.86 -12.40
CA PHE A 8 8.12 15.88 -11.35
C PHE A 8 6.73 16.03 -10.75
N LEU A 9 5.66 15.97 -11.55
CA LEU A 9 4.29 16.11 -11.08
C LEU A 9 3.81 14.86 -10.34
N VAL A 10 4.19 13.65 -10.77
CA VAL A 10 3.93 12.40 -10.03
C VAL A 10 4.75 12.36 -8.72
N SER A 11 6.01 12.77 -8.76
CA SER A 11 6.83 12.91 -7.55
C SER A 11 6.33 14.02 -6.62
N PHE A 12 5.68 15.06 -7.15
CA PHE A 12 5.09 16.14 -6.37
C PHE A 12 3.76 15.71 -5.74
N ILE A 13 2.96 14.88 -6.42
CA ILE A 13 1.70 14.32 -5.87
C ILE A 13 2.00 13.23 -4.85
N GLY A 14 2.91 12.28 -5.15
CA GLY A 14 3.38 11.27 -4.18
C GLY A 14 4.21 11.89 -3.04
N GLY A 15 4.90 12.99 -3.33
CA GLY A 15 5.56 13.82 -2.32
C GLY A 15 4.56 14.61 -1.48
N LEU A 16 3.43 15.04 -2.03
CA LEU A 16 2.36 15.70 -1.28
C LEU A 16 1.63 14.71 -0.37
N SER A 17 1.37 13.47 -0.82
CA SER A 17 0.80 12.43 0.04
C SER A 17 1.79 12.07 1.14
N ALA A 18 3.07 11.86 0.83
CA ALA A 18 4.11 11.62 1.82
C ALA A 18 4.32 12.81 2.78
N ALA A 19 4.19 14.06 2.30
CA ALA A 19 4.29 15.26 3.14
C ALA A 19 3.04 15.47 4.00
N ILE A 20 1.84 15.18 3.49
CA ILE A 20 0.58 15.21 4.26
C ILE A 20 0.61 14.11 5.32
N VAL A 21 1.04 12.90 4.96
CA VAL A 21 1.24 11.78 5.88
C VAL A 21 2.32 12.15 6.91
N SER A 22 3.46 12.69 6.51
CA SER A 22 4.55 13.11 7.43
C SER A 22 4.13 14.27 8.35
N HIS A 23 3.37 15.26 7.85
CA HIS A 23 2.90 16.40 8.62
C HIS A 23 1.74 16.02 9.56
N LEU A 24 0.84 15.15 9.10
CA LEU A 24 -0.13 14.48 9.97
C LEU A 24 0.62 13.68 11.04
N PHE A 25 1.58 12.83 10.69
CA PHE A 25 2.39 12.03 11.63
C PHE A 25 3.09 12.86 12.71
N SER A 26 3.63 14.03 12.36
CA SER A 26 4.31 14.91 13.31
C SER A 26 3.32 15.54 14.31
N ILE A 27 2.16 15.97 13.84
CA ILE A 27 1.07 16.53 14.68
C ILE A 27 0.39 15.42 15.51
N ILE A 28 0.36 14.21 14.98
CA ILE A 28 -0.31 13.04 15.53
C ILE A 28 0.55 12.38 16.63
N SER A 29 1.88 12.33 16.48
CA SER A 29 2.80 11.68 17.44
C SER A 29 2.72 12.26 18.86
N GLU A 30 2.48 13.57 19.01
CA GLU A 30 2.37 14.24 20.32
C GLU A 30 1.00 14.04 21.01
N LYS A 31 -0.06 13.66 20.28
CA LYS A 31 -1.45 13.54 20.83
C LYS A 31 -2.00 12.11 20.86
N LEU A 32 -1.27 11.10 20.38
CA LEU A 32 -1.83 9.80 20.00
C LEU A 32 -1.95 8.71 21.06
N SER A 33 -1.61 8.94 22.32
CA SER A 33 -1.83 7.87 23.31
C SER A 33 -3.32 7.57 23.56
N ARG A 34 -4.28 8.31 22.96
CA ARG A 34 -5.72 8.18 23.24
C ARG A 34 -6.72 8.23 22.06
N ASN A 35 -6.31 8.40 20.81
CA ASN A 35 -7.29 8.62 19.71
C ASN A 35 -7.51 7.38 18.83
N ARG A 36 -8.36 6.46 19.31
CA ARG A 36 -8.90 5.29 18.58
C ARG A 36 -9.35 5.60 17.15
N ARG A 37 -10.00 6.75 16.96
CA ARG A 37 -10.49 7.22 15.66
C ARG A 37 -9.40 7.33 14.59
N ILE A 38 -8.19 7.73 14.98
CA ILE A 38 -7.05 7.86 14.04
C ILE A 38 -6.62 6.48 13.53
N PHE A 39 -6.62 5.46 14.39
CA PHE A 39 -6.31 4.10 13.96
C PHE A 39 -7.38 3.54 13.02
N ASP A 40 -8.66 3.75 13.32
CA ASP A 40 -9.75 3.33 12.45
C ASP A 40 -9.69 4.03 11.07
N ASP A 41 -9.42 5.33 11.03
CA ASP A 41 -9.24 6.09 9.78
C ASP A 41 -8.04 5.55 8.95
N LEU A 42 -6.92 5.22 9.60
CA LEU A 42 -5.76 4.62 8.94
C LEU A 42 -6.05 3.21 8.38
N TYR A 43 -6.84 2.39 9.07
CA TYR A 43 -7.24 1.08 8.54
C TYR A 43 -8.11 1.23 7.27
N VAL A 44 -9.03 2.19 7.27
CA VAL A 44 -9.87 2.51 6.10
C VAL A 44 -9.02 3.03 4.94
N GLU A 45 -8.05 3.90 5.22
CA GLU A 45 -7.13 4.44 4.21
C GLU A 45 -6.32 3.31 3.56
N VAL A 46 -5.74 2.40 4.35
CA VAL A 46 -5.01 1.24 3.82
C VAL A 46 -5.92 0.34 2.97
N GLU A 47 -7.17 0.11 3.38
CA GLU A 47 -8.13 -0.68 2.57
C GLU A 47 -8.43 -0.02 1.21
N GLY A 48 -8.50 1.31 1.18
CA GLY A 48 -8.58 2.12 -0.04
C GLY A 48 -7.36 1.92 -0.94
N ILE A 49 -6.16 2.05 -0.37
CA ILE A 49 -4.90 1.90 -1.11
C ILE A 49 -4.74 0.47 -1.65
N ILE A 50 -5.08 -0.57 -0.87
CA ILE A 50 -5.09 -1.96 -1.35
C ILE A 50 -5.99 -2.12 -2.57
N SER A 51 -7.17 -1.50 -2.56
CA SER A 51 -8.11 -1.56 -3.68
C SER A 51 -7.52 -0.90 -4.92
N LYS A 52 -6.81 0.24 -4.75
CA LYS A 52 -6.12 0.90 -5.85
C LYS A 52 -4.95 0.10 -6.39
N CYS A 53 -4.13 -0.50 -5.51
CA CYS A 53 -3.05 -1.41 -5.90
C CYS A 53 -3.57 -2.57 -6.75
N VAL A 54 -4.71 -3.17 -6.35
CA VAL A 54 -5.34 -4.23 -7.12
C VAL A 54 -5.72 -3.71 -8.50
N GLU A 55 -6.46 -2.59 -8.61
CA GLU A 55 -6.84 -1.99 -9.90
C GLU A 55 -5.64 -1.71 -10.81
N LEU A 56 -4.61 -1.04 -10.29
CA LEU A 56 -3.38 -0.72 -11.03
C LEU A 56 -2.64 -2.00 -11.45
N SER A 57 -2.60 -3.02 -10.59
CA SER A 57 -1.96 -4.29 -10.93
C SER A 57 -2.64 -5.01 -12.08
N TYR A 58 -3.95 -4.88 -12.27
CA TYR A 58 -4.64 -5.39 -13.47
C TYR A 58 -4.16 -4.68 -14.73
N ALA A 59 -3.95 -3.36 -14.67
CA ALA A 59 -3.45 -2.60 -15.81
C ALA A 59 -1.99 -2.97 -16.16
N VAL A 60 -1.13 -3.07 -15.14
CA VAL A 60 0.31 -3.37 -15.31
C VAL A 60 0.55 -4.82 -15.73
N TRP A 61 -0.05 -5.79 -15.04
CA TRP A 61 0.14 -7.21 -15.36
C TRP A 61 -0.62 -7.66 -16.61
N GLY A 62 -1.64 -6.90 -17.03
CA GLY A 62 -2.42 -7.15 -18.25
C GLY A 62 -1.80 -6.59 -19.53
N ALA A 63 -0.78 -5.75 -19.42
CA ALA A 63 -0.02 -5.20 -20.52
C ALA A 63 1.37 -5.85 -20.63
N ARG A 64 2.12 -5.54 -21.70
CA ARG A 64 3.53 -5.92 -21.74
C ARG A 64 4.33 -5.02 -20.80
N GLY A 65 5.39 -5.56 -20.20
CA GLY A 65 6.22 -4.80 -19.27
C GLY A 65 6.77 -3.51 -19.91
N GLY A 66 6.62 -2.38 -19.23
CA GLY A 66 7.03 -1.06 -19.73
C GLY A 66 6.04 -0.39 -20.69
N ASP A 67 4.91 -1.03 -21.05
CA ASP A 67 3.84 -0.37 -21.82
C ASP A 67 3.00 0.57 -20.93
N LYS A 68 3.09 0.39 -19.59
CA LYS A 68 2.31 1.08 -18.57
C LYS A 68 3.18 1.74 -17.49
N PRO A 69 4.15 2.59 -17.87
CA PRO A 69 5.16 3.10 -16.93
C PRO A 69 4.58 4.03 -15.85
N VAL A 70 3.47 4.73 -16.14
CA VAL A 70 2.81 5.60 -15.15
C VAL A 70 2.11 4.76 -14.10
N GLU A 71 1.36 3.73 -14.53
CA GLU A 71 0.67 2.82 -13.61
C GLU A 71 1.65 1.94 -12.82
N GLU A 72 2.78 1.54 -13.41
CA GLU A 72 3.89 0.86 -12.71
C GLU A 72 4.46 1.73 -11.59
N LEU A 73 4.73 3.01 -11.87
CA LEU A 73 5.24 3.95 -10.87
C LEU A 73 4.21 4.23 -9.77
N ASP A 74 2.95 4.46 -10.14
CA ASP A 74 1.88 4.68 -9.17
C ASP A 74 1.74 3.47 -8.24
N LEU A 75 1.76 2.25 -8.80
CA LEU A 75 1.71 1.01 -8.03
C LEU A 75 2.86 0.90 -7.01
N ILE A 76 4.08 1.31 -7.38
CA ILE A 76 5.22 1.36 -6.45
C ILE A 76 4.95 2.38 -5.33
N CYS A 77 4.45 3.57 -5.67
CA CYS A 77 4.11 4.60 -4.69
C CYS A 77 3.03 4.12 -3.70
N GLN A 78 1.95 3.49 -4.20
CA GLN A 78 0.91 2.94 -3.33
C GLN A 78 1.45 1.85 -2.39
N ILE A 79 2.35 0.97 -2.86
CA ILE A 79 3.02 -0.03 -2.00
C ILE A 79 3.86 0.63 -0.90
N TYR A 80 4.53 1.73 -1.21
CA TYR A 80 5.32 2.50 -0.27
C TYR A 80 4.45 3.18 0.80
N ASP A 81 3.31 3.75 0.41
CA ASP A 81 2.35 4.37 1.33
C ASP A 81 1.80 3.32 2.31
N ILE A 82 1.41 2.13 1.82
CA ILE A 82 1.04 1.01 2.69
C ILE A 82 2.19 0.66 3.64
N SER A 83 3.43 0.56 3.15
CA SER A 83 4.59 0.22 4.00
C SER A 83 4.74 1.19 5.18
N THR A 84 4.53 2.48 4.91
CA THR A 84 4.67 3.56 5.90
C THR A 84 3.59 3.45 6.97
N ILE A 85 2.33 3.26 6.55
CA ILE A 85 1.21 3.13 7.48
C ILE A 85 1.34 1.84 8.31
N ILE A 86 1.72 0.72 7.70
CA ILE A 86 1.88 -0.55 8.42
C ILE A 86 3.00 -0.47 9.46
N SER A 87 4.14 0.13 9.11
CA SER A 87 5.25 0.35 10.06
C SER A 87 4.81 1.21 11.25
N PHE A 88 3.96 2.21 11.00
CA PHE A 88 3.37 3.01 12.07
C PHE A 88 2.42 2.21 12.97
N LEU A 89 1.52 1.43 12.38
CA LEU A 89 0.59 0.58 13.11
C LEU A 89 1.32 -0.50 13.94
N GLN A 90 2.47 -0.98 13.47
CA GLN A 90 3.34 -1.92 14.20
C GLN A 90 4.09 -1.26 15.36
N THR A 91 4.58 -0.03 15.18
CA THR A 91 5.33 0.70 16.23
C THR A 91 4.44 1.23 17.35
N LYS A 92 3.15 1.50 17.07
CA LYS A 92 2.21 2.09 18.05
C LYS A 92 1.11 1.13 18.51
N GLY A 93 0.76 0.11 17.72
CA GLY A 93 -0.24 -0.88 18.07
C GLY A 93 0.39 -2.11 18.71
N ALA A 94 0.06 -2.38 19.98
CA ALA A 94 0.47 -3.62 20.61
C ALA A 94 -0.16 -4.81 19.86
N LYS A 95 0.68 -5.71 19.32
CA LYS A 95 0.34 -6.98 18.62
C LYS A 95 -0.06 -6.92 17.13
N THR A 96 -0.07 -5.76 16.49
CA THR A 96 -0.32 -5.65 15.02
C THR A 96 0.68 -6.44 14.18
N ASP A 97 1.90 -6.62 14.70
CA ASP A 97 3.06 -7.15 13.97
C ASP A 97 2.93 -8.63 13.56
N LEU A 98 2.36 -9.47 14.42
CA LEU A 98 2.37 -10.93 14.26
C LEU A 98 1.53 -11.45 13.07
N ARG A 99 0.55 -10.68 12.59
CA ARG A 99 -0.36 -11.09 11.50
C ARG A 99 -0.31 -10.18 10.28
N VAL A 100 -0.23 -8.87 10.51
CA VAL A 100 -0.29 -7.89 9.42
C VAL A 100 1.02 -7.87 8.61
N GLY A 101 2.17 -8.00 9.28
CA GLY A 101 3.48 -8.00 8.63
C GLY A 101 3.64 -9.08 7.56
N PRO A 102 3.41 -10.37 7.89
CA PRO A 102 3.49 -11.46 6.91
C PRO A 102 2.48 -11.31 5.76
N ALA A 103 1.25 -10.90 6.06
CA ALA A 103 0.22 -10.71 5.03
C ALA A 103 0.58 -9.57 4.06
N TYR A 104 1.09 -8.46 4.58
CA TYR A 104 1.61 -7.35 3.78
C TYR A 104 2.80 -7.78 2.92
N ALA A 105 3.77 -8.52 3.48
CA ALA A 105 4.95 -8.98 2.76
C ALA A 105 4.57 -9.87 1.56
N ASN A 106 3.61 -10.77 1.74
CA ASN A 106 3.09 -11.62 0.66
C ASN A 106 2.37 -10.80 -0.41
N PHE A 107 1.52 -9.86 -0.01
CA PHE A 107 0.84 -8.94 -0.93
C PHE A 107 1.84 -8.12 -1.75
N ARG A 108 2.82 -7.49 -1.10
CA ARG A 108 3.88 -6.72 -1.75
C ARG A 108 4.67 -7.59 -2.74
N ARG A 109 5.12 -8.78 -2.32
CA ARG A 109 5.88 -9.69 -3.19
C ARG A 109 5.05 -10.14 -4.40
N SER A 110 3.74 -10.35 -4.23
CA SER A 110 2.87 -10.75 -5.34
C SER A 110 2.75 -9.67 -6.41
N ILE A 111 2.82 -8.39 -6.02
CA ILE A 111 2.69 -7.25 -6.93
C ILE A 111 4.02 -6.86 -7.58
N SER A 112 5.08 -6.71 -6.78
CA SER A 112 6.35 -6.11 -7.22
C SER A 112 7.49 -7.14 -7.37
N GLY A 113 7.19 -8.44 -7.30
CA GLY A 113 8.16 -9.51 -7.41
C GLY A 113 8.20 -10.16 -8.80
N GLY A 114 9.21 -10.99 -9.04
CA GLY A 114 9.40 -11.66 -10.34
C GLY A 114 9.82 -10.68 -11.43
N ASP A 115 9.24 -10.83 -12.62
CA ASP A 115 9.57 -10.05 -13.82
C ASP A 115 8.84 -8.69 -13.90
N PHE A 116 8.50 -8.11 -12.74
CA PHE A 116 7.66 -6.90 -12.64
C PHE A 116 8.18 -5.74 -13.51
N ASP A 117 9.50 -5.51 -13.51
CA ASP A 117 10.20 -4.43 -14.22
C ASP A 117 10.82 -4.86 -15.56
N VAL A 118 10.58 -6.10 -15.98
CA VAL A 118 11.18 -6.65 -17.21
C VAL A 118 10.45 -6.07 -18.42
N LYS A 119 11.14 -5.19 -19.14
CA LYS A 119 10.64 -4.61 -20.39
C LYS A 119 10.27 -5.70 -21.40
N GLY A 120 9.07 -5.62 -21.95
CA GLY A 120 8.57 -6.59 -22.93
C GLY A 120 8.10 -7.92 -22.33
N ARG A 121 8.05 -8.06 -20.99
CA ARG A 121 7.38 -9.18 -20.31
C ARG A 121 6.00 -9.39 -20.93
N ALA A 122 5.63 -10.65 -21.21
CA ALA A 122 4.29 -10.96 -21.69
C ALA A 122 3.23 -10.67 -20.61
N PRO A 123 2.00 -10.27 -21.00
CA PRO A 123 0.89 -10.15 -20.06
C PRO A 123 0.71 -11.46 -19.26
N ASP A 124 0.51 -11.33 -17.95
CA ASP A 124 0.35 -12.48 -17.06
C ASP A 124 -0.96 -12.34 -16.25
N PRO A 125 -2.05 -12.96 -16.72
CA PRO A 125 -3.33 -12.93 -16.01
C PRO A 125 -3.32 -13.78 -14.73
N THR A 126 -2.39 -14.74 -14.59
CA THR A 126 -2.30 -15.58 -13.39
C THR A 126 -1.82 -14.76 -12.18
N LYS A 127 -0.94 -13.79 -12.42
CA LYS A 127 -0.51 -12.80 -11.43
C LYS A 127 -1.67 -11.98 -10.87
N MET A 128 -2.66 -11.63 -11.71
CA MET A 128 -3.82 -10.86 -11.24
C MET A 128 -4.66 -11.65 -10.22
N ILE A 129 -4.81 -12.95 -10.42
CA ILE A 129 -5.55 -13.84 -9.50
C ILE A 129 -4.77 -13.97 -8.19
N GLU A 130 -3.46 -14.17 -8.28
CA GLU A 130 -2.55 -14.23 -7.13
C GLU A 130 -2.63 -12.95 -6.29
N ILE A 131 -2.49 -11.78 -6.92
CA ILE A 131 -2.55 -10.47 -6.26
C ILE A 131 -3.89 -10.27 -5.56
N ARG A 132 -5.01 -10.62 -6.22
CA ARG A 132 -6.34 -10.52 -5.62
C ARG A 132 -6.48 -11.41 -4.38
N SER A 133 -5.94 -12.63 -4.43
CA SER A 133 -5.94 -13.55 -3.29
C SER A 133 -5.18 -12.98 -2.09
N TYR A 134 -3.96 -12.48 -2.33
CA TYR A 134 -3.16 -11.87 -1.26
C TYR A 134 -3.75 -10.55 -0.76
N ALA A 135 -4.40 -9.76 -1.61
CA ALA A 135 -5.13 -8.57 -1.20
C ALA A 135 -6.26 -8.91 -0.21
N ILE A 136 -7.01 -9.98 -0.47
CA ILE A 136 -8.07 -10.46 0.43
C ILE A 136 -7.45 -10.91 1.76
N ALA A 137 -6.41 -11.73 1.73
CA ALA A 137 -5.72 -12.18 2.94
C ALA A 137 -5.19 -10.99 3.76
N PHE A 138 -4.66 -9.96 3.10
CA PHE A 138 -4.17 -8.77 3.76
C PHE A 138 -5.29 -7.94 4.40
N ARG A 139 -6.43 -7.75 3.70
CA ARG A 139 -7.61 -7.09 4.29
C ARG A 139 -8.16 -7.85 5.51
N VAL A 140 -8.17 -9.18 5.46
CA VAL A 140 -8.58 -9.99 6.62
C VAL A 140 -7.62 -9.76 7.79
N ALA A 141 -6.31 -9.80 7.57
CA ALA A 141 -5.33 -9.53 8.61
C ALA A 141 -5.48 -8.13 9.23
N LEU A 142 -5.78 -7.10 8.42
CA LEU A 142 -6.04 -5.74 8.92
C LEU A 142 -7.29 -5.67 9.78
N ARG A 143 -8.39 -6.31 9.35
CA ARG A 143 -9.65 -6.36 10.12
C ARG A 143 -9.49 -7.12 11.43
N ASP A 144 -8.75 -8.22 11.43
CA ASP A 144 -8.43 -8.97 12.65
C ASP A 144 -7.62 -8.11 13.62
N ALA A 145 -6.60 -7.40 13.12
CA ALA A 145 -5.80 -6.49 13.93
C ALA A 145 -6.62 -5.33 14.51
N GLN A 146 -7.54 -4.77 13.72
CA GLN A 146 -8.48 -3.74 14.16
C GLN A 146 -9.43 -4.29 15.24
N TYR A 147 -9.96 -5.50 15.07
CA TYR A 147 -10.83 -6.14 16.06
C TYR A 147 -10.09 -6.42 17.38
N GLU A 148 -8.87 -6.96 17.31
CA GLU A 148 -8.04 -7.20 18.50
C GLU A 148 -7.70 -5.90 19.23
N ALA A 149 -7.33 -4.85 18.49
CA ALA A 149 -7.12 -3.53 19.06
C ALA A 149 -8.38 -3.03 19.77
N ASN A 150 -9.56 -3.20 19.16
CA ASN A 150 -10.86 -2.80 19.73
C ASN A 150 -11.29 -3.59 20.96
N ARG A 151 -10.76 -4.81 21.17
CA ARG A 151 -11.11 -5.67 22.32
C ARG A 151 -10.26 -5.37 23.57
N LEU A 152 -9.10 -4.75 23.41
CA LEU A 152 -8.17 -4.44 24.50
C LEU A 152 -8.48 -3.10 25.22
N PHE A 153 -9.45 -2.34 24.72
CA PHE A 153 -9.98 -1.10 25.31
C PHE A 153 -11.45 -1.29 25.71
#